data_AF-A0A939WXV4-F1
#
_entry.id   AF-A0A939WXV4-F1
#
_cell.length_a   1.000
_cell.length_b   1.000
_cell.length_c   1.000
_cell.angle_alpha   90.00
_cell.angle_beta   90.00
_cell.angle_gamma   90.00
#
_symmetry.space_group_name_H-M   'P 1'
#
loop_
_entity.id
_entity.type
_entity.pdbx_description
1 polymer ?
#
loop_
_entity_poly.entity_id
_entity_poly.type
_entity_poly.pdbx_seq_one_letter_code
_entity_poly.pdbx_strand_id
1 'polypeptide(L)'
;MTKKFIALLAALMFCCFFTACGDDDDEPADTNDTEADTSSDTTSDTISDTTDSGDSDTSDTGTDTETDTQPDTDADTDESPSCMCGPDDADDDGDGITNGVEGCEDFDGDSLPNCLDTDSDGDGIPDNQECPEQPCRDTDGDGAFDFIDKDSDNDGLSDKKEKENGTDPLKKDTDGDGDDDLAEIAYGSNPLDDSDHIPAGLFYVVLPYNAPDDVTRTLTFSTKIEAIDVAIFFDNSGSMSDEIEKLKEEVKDNVIDAIANQFADNPNYASFGLVNYGWETPYVVEQTMTTDAEKVKTAIGNLKADQNAELAAYSIYLAATGEAYEGKLLLCAMNKCQEGLVMQAAKYNVAKADCSGDDKLGTVGGLCMRKKSMPIFVAITDEDSTECVPYGAQTTLSTQCMFDAGTKELTRELSISAMNGIGAKFIGIDSGFDCGDNNSGSSTCKKTDQAKKWFTAFAEATGSLDKDGNPFLYHTEKSDGTGIGGNITEAISELTTWIDMDVTTGSISDDNCNGENAAKFVKSSTTIAADPETGVSGQDATTFYSVKQGTDVTFDVHFYNDFCINNSGNYLKFEAHATVLGNGSYLSSHLIHVIVPEGSTK
;
A
#
# COMPACT_ATOMS: atom_id res chain seq x y z
N MET A 1 -12.03 34.51 18.36
CA MET A 1 -11.25 35.62 17.75
C MET A 1 -9.80 35.30 18.07
N THR A 2 -8.89 34.93 17.18
CA THR A 2 -8.67 35.22 15.76
C THR A 2 -7.95 34.03 15.15
N LYS A 3 -8.61 33.26 14.27
CA LYS A 3 -7.99 32.29 13.33
C LYS A 3 -8.36 32.76 11.93
N LYS A 4 -7.49 33.55 11.30
CA LYS A 4 -7.46 33.83 9.86
C LYS A 4 -6.07 34.36 9.58
N PHE A 5 -5.18 33.53 9.04
CA PHE A 5 -4.16 33.90 8.06
C PHE A 5 -3.35 32.64 7.72
N ILE A 6 -2.95 32.55 6.46
CA ILE A 6 -2.16 31.49 5.80
C ILE A 6 -3.02 30.38 5.20
N ALA A 7 -3.68 30.74 4.09
CA ALA A 7 -3.94 29.85 2.97
C ALA A 7 -3.21 30.46 1.77
N LEU A 8 -2.05 29.92 1.39
CA LEU A 8 -1.46 29.98 0.05
C LEU A 8 -0.13 29.19 0.05
N LEU A 9 0.12 28.43 -1.01
CA LEU A 9 1.27 27.58 -1.37
C LEU A 9 1.21 26.10 -0.96
N ALA A 10 0.68 25.28 -1.87
CA ALA A 10 1.25 23.98 -2.28
C ALA A 10 0.37 23.38 -3.40
N ALA A 11 0.53 23.87 -4.63
CA ALA A 11 0.05 23.20 -5.83
C ALA A 11 1.12 23.39 -6.92
N LEU A 12 1.44 22.31 -7.62
CA LEU A 12 2.51 22.09 -8.61
C LEU A 12 3.92 21.84 -8.06
N MET A 13 4.33 20.57 -8.00
CA MET A 13 5.39 20.04 -8.87
C MET A 13 5.60 18.53 -8.60
N PHE A 14 5.06 17.70 -9.47
CA PHE A 14 5.54 16.34 -9.71
C PHE A 14 5.57 16.15 -11.23
N CYS A 15 6.74 16.32 -11.84
CA CYS A 15 7.06 15.80 -13.17
C CYS A 15 8.59 15.78 -13.33
N CYS A 16 9.10 14.55 -13.34
CA CYS A 16 10.34 14.01 -13.90
C CYS A 16 11.42 14.97 -14.42
N PHE A 17 12.64 14.80 -13.87
CA PHE A 17 13.89 15.11 -14.56
C PHE A 17 14.26 13.96 -15.52
N PHE A 18 14.41 14.28 -16.80
CA PHE A 18 15.46 13.70 -17.65
C PHE A 18 16.22 14.84 -18.33
N THR A 19 17.54 14.76 -18.21
CA THR A 19 18.60 15.61 -18.77
C THR A 19 18.55 15.80 -20.28
N ALA A 20 18.83 17.02 -20.77
CA ALA A 20 19.91 17.29 -21.74
C ALA A 20 20.05 18.80 -22.03
N CYS A 21 21.30 19.20 -22.21
CA CYS A 21 21.82 20.55 -22.40
C CYS A 21 21.21 21.34 -23.58
N GLY A 22 21.22 22.66 -23.45
CA GLY A 22 21.06 23.62 -24.54
C GLY A 22 21.28 25.04 -24.04
N ASP A 23 22.54 25.42 -23.84
CA ASP A 23 22.97 26.83 -23.84
C ASP A 23 23.61 27.09 -25.19
N ASP A 24 23.15 28.13 -25.88
CA ASP A 24 24.00 29.21 -26.43
C ASP A 24 23.16 30.07 -27.40
N ASP A 25 23.23 31.39 -27.22
CA ASP A 25 23.43 32.35 -28.32
C ASP A 25 23.48 33.79 -27.76
N ASP A 26 24.70 34.28 -27.50
CA ASP A 26 25.04 35.70 -27.54
C ASP A 26 26.46 35.82 -28.14
N GLU A 27 26.52 36.11 -29.44
CA GLU A 27 27.72 36.50 -30.22
C GLU A 27 28.00 38.02 -30.08
N PRO A 28 29.07 38.62 -30.67
CA PRO A 28 30.26 38.06 -31.36
C PRO A 28 31.61 38.77 -31.01
N ALA A 29 32.73 38.18 -31.47
CA ALA A 29 33.90 38.94 -31.93
C ALA A 29 34.83 38.12 -32.88
N ASP A 30 34.71 38.43 -34.17
CA ASP A 30 35.80 38.81 -35.10
C ASP A 30 37.05 37.89 -35.25
N THR A 31 37.18 37.20 -36.39
CA THR A 31 38.10 37.54 -37.50
C THR A 31 38.44 36.35 -38.41
N ASN A 32 38.42 36.67 -39.71
CA ASN A 32 39.26 36.18 -40.81
C ASN A 32 39.04 34.82 -41.51
N ASP A 33 38.66 35.01 -42.79
CA ASP A 33 39.35 34.54 -44.01
C ASP A 33 39.02 33.16 -44.60
N THR A 34 38.29 33.26 -45.72
CA THR A 34 38.68 32.88 -47.11
C THR A 34 37.86 31.78 -47.81
N GLU A 35 37.14 32.26 -48.85
CA GLU A 35 36.96 31.69 -50.21
C GLU A 35 36.20 30.35 -50.38
N ALA A 36 35.28 30.14 -51.34
CA ALA A 36 34.68 30.94 -52.41
C ALA A 36 33.42 30.22 -52.97
N ASP A 37 32.50 31.02 -53.54
CA ASP A 37 31.68 30.76 -54.75
C ASP A 37 30.67 29.58 -54.78
N THR A 38 29.38 29.71 -55.11
CA THR A 38 28.69 30.59 -56.07
C THR A 38 27.16 30.55 -55.84
N SER A 39 26.49 31.71 -55.94
CA SER A 39 25.18 32.01 -56.58
C SER A 39 23.91 31.25 -56.15
N SER A 40 22.71 31.82 -56.03
CA SER A 40 22.10 33.17 -55.92
C SER A 40 20.59 32.85 -55.88
N ASP A 41 19.84 33.30 -54.86
CA ASP A 41 18.98 34.50 -54.91
C ASP A 41 17.71 34.24 -55.78
N THR A 42 16.47 34.56 -55.41
CA THR A 42 15.95 35.62 -54.54
C THR A 42 14.41 35.46 -54.48
N THR A 43 13.80 35.74 -53.32
CA THR A 43 12.55 36.54 -53.08
C THR A 43 11.24 36.19 -53.81
N SER A 44 10.03 36.47 -53.33
CA SER A 44 9.43 36.98 -52.09
C SER A 44 7.91 37.08 -52.41
N ASP A 45 7.12 37.35 -51.38
CA ASP A 45 5.84 38.04 -51.40
C ASP A 45 4.56 37.23 -51.64
N THR A 46 3.95 36.95 -50.49
CA THR A 46 2.53 37.09 -50.17
C THR A 46 1.73 38.04 -51.06
N ILE A 47 0.47 37.67 -51.35
CA ILE A 47 -0.74 38.49 -51.15
C ILE A 47 -1.98 37.60 -51.34
N SER A 48 -2.92 37.71 -50.40
CA SER A 48 -4.28 37.17 -50.47
C SER A 48 -5.21 38.11 -51.23
N ASP A 49 -6.20 37.57 -51.94
CA ASP A 49 -7.47 38.25 -52.27
C ASP A 49 -8.50 37.12 -52.50
N THR A 50 -9.26 36.72 -51.47
CA THR A 50 -10.64 37.12 -51.14
C THR A 50 -11.72 36.79 -52.18
N THR A 51 -12.73 36.09 -51.65
CA THR A 51 -14.19 36.16 -51.95
C THR A 51 -14.67 35.72 -53.33
N ASP A 52 -15.55 34.71 -53.36
CA ASP A 52 -17.01 34.86 -53.26
C ASP A 52 -17.67 33.59 -53.87
N SER A 53 -18.19 32.68 -53.05
CA SER A 53 -19.62 32.43 -52.76
C SER A 53 -20.58 32.35 -53.95
N GLY A 54 -21.32 31.23 -53.98
CA GLY A 54 -22.58 31.07 -54.69
C GLY A 54 -22.42 30.58 -56.12
N ASP A 55 -23.28 29.73 -56.66
CA ASP A 55 -24.57 29.27 -56.18
C ASP A 55 -25.02 28.14 -57.12
N SER A 56 -25.76 27.21 -56.54
CA SER A 56 -26.91 26.49 -57.11
C SER A 56 -26.91 26.03 -58.58
N ASP A 57 -27.23 24.74 -58.72
CA ASP A 57 -28.53 24.28 -59.24
C ASP A 57 -28.52 23.33 -60.46
N THR A 58 -29.34 22.29 -60.27
CA THR A 58 -30.14 21.54 -61.25
C THR A 58 -29.39 20.54 -62.13
N SER A 59 -29.52 19.23 -61.86
CA SER A 59 -30.63 18.35 -62.27
C SER A 59 -30.87 18.34 -63.78
N ASP A 60 -30.49 17.26 -64.48
CA ASP A 60 -31.45 16.52 -65.30
C ASP A 60 -30.90 15.15 -65.72
N THR A 61 -31.87 14.26 -65.82
CA THR A 61 -31.94 12.86 -66.20
C THR A 61 -31.53 12.55 -67.64
N GLY A 62 -31.14 11.29 -67.88
CA GLY A 62 -31.02 10.74 -69.23
C GLY A 62 -30.46 9.32 -69.27
N THR A 63 -31.35 8.34 -69.37
CA THR A 63 -31.09 6.92 -69.62
C THR A 63 -30.78 6.63 -71.10
N ASP A 64 -29.89 5.65 -71.37
CA ASP A 64 -30.10 4.48 -72.25
C ASP A 64 -28.84 3.99 -73.03
N THR A 65 -28.39 2.78 -72.63
CA THR A 65 -28.01 1.60 -73.43
C THR A 65 -26.75 1.53 -74.34
N GLU A 66 -25.93 0.50 -74.01
CA GLU A 66 -25.28 -0.55 -74.85
C GLU A 66 -23.78 -0.44 -75.25
N THR A 67 -23.01 -1.44 -74.76
CA THR A 67 -21.83 -2.15 -75.34
C THR A 67 -20.55 -1.33 -75.58
N ASP A 68 -19.31 -1.76 -75.29
CA ASP A 68 -18.66 -3.07 -75.29
C ASP A 68 -17.26 -2.94 -74.62
N THR A 69 -16.72 -4.05 -74.11
CA THR A 69 -15.30 -4.34 -73.83
C THR A 69 -14.45 -3.45 -72.88
N GLN A 70 -14.11 -4.06 -71.73
CA GLN A 70 -12.95 -3.81 -70.83
C GLN A 70 -11.57 -3.78 -71.56
N PRO A 71 -10.43 -3.46 -70.89
CA PRO A 71 -10.25 -3.10 -69.46
C PRO A 71 -9.43 -1.80 -69.26
N ASP A 72 -9.55 -1.16 -68.11
CA ASP A 72 -8.41 -0.48 -67.52
C ASP A 72 -8.38 -0.68 -66.01
N THR A 73 -7.25 -1.21 -65.59
CA THR A 73 -6.80 -1.43 -64.23
C THR A 73 -6.40 -0.10 -63.64
N ASP A 74 -7.04 0.32 -62.55
CA ASP A 74 -6.36 1.13 -61.55
C ASP A 74 -6.72 0.62 -60.17
N ALA A 75 -5.66 0.23 -59.47
CA ALA A 75 -5.65 -0.31 -58.14
C ALA A 75 -5.90 0.83 -57.15
N ASP A 76 -6.98 0.70 -56.38
CA ASP A 76 -7.13 1.36 -55.09
C ASP A 76 -7.30 0.24 -54.06
N THR A 77 -6.17 -0.32 -53.64
CA THR A 77 -6.11 -1.28 -52.53
C THR A 77 -5.78 -0.51 -51.27
N ASP A 78 -6.81 0.05 -50.64
CA ASP A 78 -6.87 0.21 -49.20
C ASP A 78 -7.85 -0.84 -48.67
N GLU A 79 -7.43 -2.10 -48.77
CA GLU A 79 -8.14 -3.22 -48.15
C GLU A 79 -7.84 -3.18 -46.64
N SER A 80 -8.71 -2.48 -45.89
CA SER A 80 -9.26 -3.12 -44.69
C SER A 80 -9.77 -4.50 -45.14
N PRO A 81 -9.55 -5.60 -44.39
CA PRO A 81 -9.93 -6.93 -44.86
C PRO A 81 -11.38 -6.87 -45.27
N SER A 82 -11.63 -7.07 -46.57
CA SER A 82 -12.97 -7.17 -47.12
C SER A 82 -13.59 -8.35 -46.40
N CYS A 83 -14.47 -8.04 -45.46
CA CYS A 83 -15.27 -9.02 -44.77
C CYS A 83 -15.85 -10.03 -45.78
N MET A 84 -15.60 -11.31 -45.55
CA MET A 84 -15.99 -12.38 -46.48
C MET A 84 -17.49 -12.70 -46.41
N CYS A 85 -18.22 -12.13 -45.45
CA CYS A 85 -19.67 -12.24 -45.35
C CYS A 85 -20.34 -11.69 -46.61
N GLY A 86 -21.44 -12.32 -46.98
CA GLY A 86 -22.39 -11.84 -47.96
C GLY A 86 -23.17 -10.61 -47.51
N PRO A 87 -24.29 -10.30 -48.17
CA PRO A 87 -25.18 -9.20 -47.77
C PRO A 87 -25.67 -9.33 -46.32
N ASP A 88 -25.92 -8.20 -45.64
CA ASP A 88 -26.41 -8.16 -44.24
C ASP A 88 -27.71 -8.94 -44.00
N ASP A 89 -28.55 -9.11 -45.04
CA ASP A 89 -29.82 -9.85 -44.99
C ASP A 89 -29.69 -11.34 -45.35
N ALA A 90 -28.48 -11.79 -45.67
CA ALA A 90 -28.15 -13.20 -45.87
C ALA A 90 -27.72 -13.85 -44.53
N ASP A 91 -27.58 -15.17 -44.59
CA ASP A 91 -27.30 -16.11 -43.50
C ASP A 91 -26.37 -17.13 -44.17
N ASP A 92 -25.06 -16.83 -44.13
CA ASP A 92 -24.06 -17.47 -44.98
C ASP A 92 -23.57 -18.81 -44.40
N ASP A 93 -23.59 -18.96 -43.08
CA ASP A 93 -23.24 -20.17 -42.33
C ASP A 93 -24.47 -21.10 -42.13
N GLY A 94 -25.68 -20.55 -42.18
CA GLY A 94 -26.95 -21.27 -42.20
C GLY A 94 -27.51 -21.61 -40.81
N ASP A 95 -27.11 -20.89 -39.77
CA ASP A 95 -27.55 -21.13 -38.39
C ASP A 95 -28.91 -20.47 -38.06
N GLY A 96 -29.32 -19.48 -38.85
CA GLY A 96 -30.57 -18.73 -38.68
C GLY A 96 -30.41 -17.33 -38.08
N ILE A 97 -29.18 -16.88 -37.82
CA ILE A 97 -28.79 -15.50 -37.58
C ILE A 97 -28.41 -14.89 -38.95
N THR A 98 -28.55 -13.57 -39.08
CA THR A 98 -28.20 -12.89 -40.34
C THR A 98 -26.82 -12.27 -40.22
N ASN A 99 -26.06 -12.24 -41.32
CA ASN A 99 -24.71 -11.66 -41.39
C ASN A 99 -24.63 -10.25 -40.77
N GLY A 100 -25.69 -9.44 -40.88
CA GLY A 100 -25.75 -8.09 -40.29
C GLY A 100 -25.88 -8.04 -38.76
N VAL A 101 -26.22 -9.16 -38.11
CA VAL A 101 -26.29 -9.33 -36.65
C VAL A 101 -24.99 -9.94 -36.12
N GLU A 102 -24.45 -10.97 -36.77
CA GLU A 102 -23.19 -11.62 -36.36
C GLU A 102 -21.96 -10.73 -36.58
N GLY A 103 -21.97 -9.98 -37.68
CA GLY A 103 -20.86 -9.10 -38.04
C GLY A 103 -19.68 -9.85 -38.67
N CYS A 104 -18.55 -9.16 -38.71
CA CYS A 104 -17.35 -9.59 -39.43
C CYS A 104 -16.16 -9.83 -38.50
N GLU A 105 -16.38 -9.65 -37.20
CA GLU A 105 -15.45 -9.96 -36.13
C GLU A 105 -15.19 -11.47 -36.04
N ASP A 106 -14.17 -11.85 -35.28
CA ASP A 106 -13.71 -13.23 -35.05
C ASP A 106 -13.42 -13.31 -33.54
N PHE A 107 -14.44 -13.67 -32.75
CA PHE A 107 -14.42 -13.58 -31.28
C PHE A 107 -13.68 -14.75 -30.63
N ASP A 108 -13.68 -15.92 -31.25
CA ASP A 108 -12.98 -17.11 -30.77
C ASP A 108 -11.53 -17.22 -31.28
N GLY A 109 -11.19 -16.47 -32.34
CA GLY A 109 -9.86 -16.38 -32.92
C GLY A 109 -9.49 -17.56 -33.84
N ASP A 110 -10.46 -18.32 -34.34
CA ASP A 110 -10.22 -19.48 -35.19
C ASP A 110 -9.92 -19.15 -36.67
N SER A 111 -9.96 -17.86 -37.02
CA SER A 111 -9.80 -17.29 -38.37
C SER A 111 -11.04 -17.37 -39.27
N LEU A 112 -12.20 -17.67 -38.73
CA LEU A 112 -13.50 -17.57 -39.37
C LEU A 112 -14.24 -16.34 -38.81
N PRO A 113 -14.74 -15.43 -39.67
CA PRO A 113 -15.62 -14.37 -39.18
C PRO A 113 -16.93 -14.96 -38.67
N ASN A 114 -17.51 -14.36 -37.62
CA ASN A 114 -18.74 -14.82 -36.97
C ASN A 114 -19.86 -15.17 -37.97
N CYS A 115 -20.14 -14.33 -38.98
CA CYS A 115 -21.15 -14.61 -40.03
C CYS A 115 -20.93 -15.88 -40.89
N LEU A 116 -19.77 -16.52 -40.77
CA LEU A 116 -19.40 -17.75 -41.45
C LEU A 116 -19.17 -18.89 -40.46
N ASP A 117 -19.28 -18.63 -39.17
CA ASP A 117 -19.06 -19.54 -38.05
C ASP A 117 -20.38 -19.89 -37.38
N THR A 118 -20.54 -21.15 -36.99
CA THR A 118 -21.78 -21.66 -36.36
C THR A 118 -21.69 -21.73 -34.82
N ASP A 119 -20.56 -21.30 -34.26
CA ASP A 119 -20.13 -21.34 -32.84
C ASP A 119 -19.15 -20.17 -32.63
N SER A 120 -19.65 -18.94 -32.77
CA SER A 120 -18.88 -17.70 -32.95
C SER A 120 -17.95 -17.33 -31.77
N ASP A 121 -18.22 -17.85 -30.57
CA ASP A 121 -17.39 -17.68 -29.39
C ASP A 121 -16.54 -18.93 -29.04
N GLY A 122 -16.78 -20.05 -29.73
CA GLY A 122 -16.03 -21.30 -29.63
C GLY A 122 -16.21 -22.03 -28.29
N ASP A 123 -17.30 -21.77 -27.56
CA ASP A 123 -17.58 -22.41 -26.28
C ASP A 123 -18.12 -23.85 -26.47
N GLY A 124 -18.66 -24.17 -27.65
CA GLY A 124 -19.24 -25.47 -28.01
C GLY A 124 -20.77 -25.55 -27.88
N ILE A 125 -21.46 -24.43 -27.68
CA ILE A 125 -22.88 -24.19 -27.87
C ILE A 125 -23.02 -23.48 -29.24
N PRO A 126 -23.85 -24.00 -30.16
CA PRO A 126 -24.02 -23.34 -31.46
C PRO A 126 -24.85 -22.07 -31.32
N ASP A 127 -24.52 -21.04 -32.11
CA ASP A 127 -25.14 -19.72 -32.13
C ASP A 127 -26.68 -19.75 -32.19
N ASN A 128 -27.24 -20.69 -32.96
CA ASN A 128 -28.70 -20.87 -33.05
C ASN A 128 -29.39 -21.37 -31.77
N GLN A 129 -28.63 -21.86 -30.79
CA GLN A 129 -29.10 -22.26 -29.47
C GLN A 129 -29.05 -21.09 -28.48
N GLU A 130 -28.06 -20.22 -28.59
CA GLU A 130 -27.93 -18.99 -27.79
C GLU A 130 -28.83 -17.87 -28.29
N CYS A 131 -29.05 -17.80 -29.61
CA CYS A 131 -30.00 -16.91 -30.25
C CYS A 131 -31.16 -17.66 -30.94
N PRO A 132 -32.04 -18.36 -30.18
CA PRO A 132 -33.15 -19.10 -30.76
C PRO A 132 -34.27 -18.20 -31.29
N GLU A 133 -34.31 -16.94 -30.84
CA GLU A 133 -35.28 -15.92 -31.27
C GLU A 133 -34.59 -14.56 -31.38
N GLN A 134 -34.98 -13.77 -32.39
CA GLN A 134 -34.50 -12.40 -32.59
C GLN A 134 -35.43 -11.38 -31.91
N PRO A 135 -34.91 -10.30 -31.30
CA PRO A 135 -33.48 -9.97 -31.15
C PRO A 135 -32.74 -10.96 -30.23
N CYS A 136 -31.47 -11.25 -30.55
CA CYS A 136 -30.62 -12.13 -29.75
C CYS A 136 -30.55 -11.66 -28.30
N ARG A 137 -30.36 -12.65 -27.41
CA ARG A 137 -30.27 -12.41 -25.98
C ARG A 137 -28.87 -11.91 -25.63
N ASP A 138 -28.86 -11.04 -24.62
CA ASP A 138 -27.70 -10.50 -23.93
C ASP A 138 -28.09 -10.64 -22.46
N THR A 139 -27.59 -11.72 -21.84
CA THR A 139 -28.09 -12.22 -20.56
C THR A 139 -27.65 -11.37 -19.39
N ASP A 140 -26.39 -10.97 -19.39
CA ASP A 140 -25.78 -10.17 -18.34
C ASP A 140 -25.91 -8.66 -18.60
N GLY A 141 -26.23 -8.26 -19.84
CA GLY A 141 -26.45 -6.88 -20.23
C GLY A 141 -25.17 -6.10 -20.53
N ASP A 142 -24.04 -6.77 -20.77
CA ASP A 142 -22.74 -6.13 -21.00
C ASP A 142 -22.56 -5.59 -22.43
N GLY A 143 -23.46 -5.97 -23.33
CA GLY A 143 -23.52 -5.52 -24.72
C GLY A 143 -22.89 -6.49 -25.73
N ALA A 144 -22.31 -7.60 -25.30
CA ALA A 144 -22.13 -8.79 -26.12
C ALA A 144 -23.44 -9.60 -26.13
N PHE A 145 -23.74 -10.27 -27.25
CA PHE A 145 -24.84 -11.22 -27.28
C PHE A 145 -24.32 -12.58 -26.85
N ASP A 146 -25.17 -13.41 -26.26
CA ASP A 146 -24.81 -14.73 -25.73
C ASP A 146 -23.99 -15.57 -26.76
N PHE A 147 -24.36 -15.55 -28.05
CA PHE A 147 -23.65 -16.30 -29.11
C PHE A 147 -22.22 -15.81 -29.45
N ILE A 148 -21.80 -14.66 -28.92
CA ILE A 148 -20.43 -14.11 -29.06
C ILE A 148 -19.76 -13.91 -27.69
N ASP A 149 -20.35 -14.46 -26.63
CA ASP A 149 -19.91 -14.30 -25.25
C ASP A 149 -19.69 -15.67 -24.57
N LYS A 150 -18.42 -15.95 -24.25
CA LYS A 150 -17.99 -17.25 -23.68
C LYS A 150 -18.51 -17.52 -22.26
N ASP A 151 -19.12 -16.53 -21.62
CA ASP A 151 -19.67 -16.57 -20.25
C ASP A 151 -20.94 -15.71 -20.23
N SER A 152 -22.00 -16.22 -20.85
CA SER A 152 -23.25 -15.51 -21.16
C SER A 152 -23.83 -14.79 -19.95
N ASP A 153 -23.85 -15.41 -18.77
CA ASP A 153 -24.38 -14.79 -17.57
C ASP A 153 -23.34 -14.10 -16.68
N ASN A 154 -22.05 -14.21 -17.01
CA ASN A 154 -20.91 -13.53 -16.42
C ASN A 154 -20.79 -13.78 -14.91
N ASP A 155 -20.97 -15.03 -14.49
CA ASP A 155 -20.65 -15.51 -13.14
C ASP A 155 -19.19 -15.95 -12.98
N GLY A 156 -18.46 -16.02 -14.10
CA GLY A 156 -17.05 -16.41 -14.19
C GLY A 156 -16.81 -17.90 -14.49
N LEU A 157 -17.86 -18.69 -14.73
CA LEU A 157 -17.81 -20.05 -15.19
C LEU A 157 -18.32 -20.09 -16.64
N SER A 158 -17.40 -20.15 -17.61
CA SER A 158 -17.77 -20.20 -19.03
C SER A 158 -18.86 -21.22 -19.36
N ASP A 159 -19.75 -20.89 -20.28
CA ASP A 159 -20.88 -21.69 -20.79
C ASP A 159 -20.50 -23.14 -21.12
N LYS A 160 -19.34 -23.32 -21.76
CA LYS A 160 -18.70 -24.62 -21.99
C LYS A 160 -18.58 -25.48 -20.73
N LYS A 161 -18.04 -24.90 -19.66
CA LYS A 161 -17.83 -25.57 -18.38
C LYS A 161 -19.13 -25.78 -17.65
N GLU A 162 -20.05 -24.85 -17.77
CA GLU A 162 -21.38 -25.02 -17.21
C GLU A 162 -22.07 -26.23 -17.81
N LYS A 163 -22.02 -26.36 -19.12
CA LYS A 163 -22.48 -27.55 -19.85
C LYS A 163 -21.77 -28.83 -19.43
N GLU A 164 -20.47 -28.77 -19.14
CA GLU A 164 -19.69 -29.91 -18.62
C GLU A 164 -20.11 -30.29 -17.18
N ASN A 165 -20.44 -29.30 -16.34
CA ASN A 165 -20.87 -29.48 -14.95
C ASN A 165 -22.38 -29.74 -14.81
N GLY A 166 -23.15 -29.46 -15.85
CA GLY A 166 -24.60 -29.58 -15.88
C GLY A 166 -25.37 -28.38 -15.30
N THR A 167 -24.70 -27.23 -15.12
CA THR A 167 -25.32 -25.95 -14.76
C THR A 167 -25.96 -25.28 -15.98
N ASP A 168 -26.68 -24.18 -15.77
CA ASP A 168 -27.45 -23.47 -16.77
C ASP A 168 -26.72 -22.18 -17.20
N PRO A 169 -26.17 -22.09 -18.44
CA PRO A 169 -25.34 -20.96 -18.90
C PRO A 169 -25.97 -19.57 -18.89
N LEU A 170 -27.21 -19.53 -18.46
CA LEU A 170 -28.14 -18.44 -18.58
C LEU A 170 -28.52 -17.94 -17.19
N LYS A 171 -27.92 -18.50 -16.12
CA LYS A 171 -28.16 -18.21 -14.71
C LYS A 171 -26.89 -18.40 -13.87
N LYS A 172 -26.38 -17.28 -13.36
CA LYS A 172 -25.27 -17.25 -12.39
C LYS A 172 -25.42 -18.19 -11.19
N ASP A 173 -26.66 -18.46 -10.80
CA ASP A 173 -27.06 -19.36 -9.71
C ASP A 173 -28.10 -20.33 -10.28
N THR A 174 -27.65 -21.53 -10.64
CA THR A 174 -28.46 -22.51 -11.37
C THR A 174 -29.62 -23.04 -10.55
N ASP A 175 -29.40 -23.31 -9.26
CA ASP A 175 -30.37 -23.93 -8.37
C ASP A 175 -31.20 -22.95 -7.53
N GLY A 176 -30.81 -21.68 -7.51
CA GLY A 176 -31.56 -20.55 -6.97
C GLY A 176 -31.39 -20.36 -5.47
N ASP A 177 -30.28 -20.81 -4.89
CA ASP A 177 -30.04 -20.79 -3.47
C ASP A 177 -29.35 -19.50 -2.95
N GLY A 178 -28.81 -18.71 -3.89
CA GLY A 178 -28.15 -17.42 -3.68
C GLY A 178 -26.61 -17.44 -3.73
N ASP A 179 -25.98 -18.59 -3.94
CA ASP A 179 -24.55 -18.73 -4.24
C ASP A 179 -24.35 -18.87 -5.76
N ASP A 180 -23.29 -18.26 -6.32
CA ASP A 180 -23.02 -18.35 -7.77
C ASP A 180 -22.32 -19.68 -8.12
N ASP A 181 -22.59 -20.26 -9.30
CA ASP A 181 -22.14 -21.60 -9.69
C ASP A 181 -20.61 -21.73 -9.64
N LEU A 182 -19.87 -20.72 -10.16
CA LEU A 182 -18.41 -20.70 -10.03
C LEU A 182 -17.95 -20.74 -8.58
N ALA A 183 -18.60 -19.95 -7.72
CA ALA A 183 -18.23 -19.83 -6.33
C ALA A 183 -18.45 -21.15 -5.60
N GLU A 184 -19.56 -21.82 -5.88
CA GLU A 184 -19.86 -23.12 -5.29
C GLU A 184 -18.81 -24.18 -5.66
N ILE A 185 -18.45 -24.25 -6.94
CA ILE A 185 -17.37 -25.12 -7.42
C ILE A 185 -16.03 -24.74 -6.74
N ALA A 186 -15.79 -23.44 -6.50
CA ALA A 186 -14.59 -22.96 -5.83
C ALA A 186 -14.51 -23.34 -4.33
N TYR A 187 -15.65 -23.54 -3.67
CA TYR A 187 -15.73 -23.93 -2.26
C TYR A 187 -16.16 -25.38 -2.03
N GLY A 188 -16.50 -26.11 -3.09
CA GLY A 188 -16.86 -27.52 -3.06
C GLY A 188 -18.29 -27.79 -2.59
N SER A 189 -19.19 -26.80 -2.68
CA SER A 189 -20.64 -27.03 -2.70
C SER A 189 -21.10 -27.53 -4.08
N ASN A 190 -22.38 -27.81 -4.22
CA ASN A 190 -22.95 -28.42 -5.42
C ASN A 190 -23.98 -27.47 -6.06
N PRO A 191 -23.69 -26.89 -7.24
CA PRO A 191 -24.53 -25.88 -7.89
C PRO A 191 -25.85 -26.39 -8.49
N LEU A 192 -26.25 -27.60 -8.10
CA LEU A 192 -27.44 -28.30 -8.57
C LEU A 192 -28.29 -28.80 -7.39
N ASP A 193 -27.96 -28.41 -6.16
CA ASP A 193 -28.63 -28.81 -4.92
C ASP A 193 -28.79 -27.61 -3.98
N ASP A 194 -29.97 -26.99 -4.02
CA ASP A 194 -30.40 -25.81 -3.25
C ASP A 194 -30.28 -25.92 -1.71
N SER A 195 -29.79 -27.05 -1.21
CA SER A 195 -29.56 -27.33 0.20
C SER A 195 -28.08 -27.42 0.58
N ASP A 196 -27.16 -27.37 -0.38
CA ASP A 196 -25.71 -27.48 -0.21
C ASP A 196 -24.99 -26.14 -0.42
N HIS A 197 -25.16 -25.22 0.51
CA HIS A 197 -24.61 -23.86 0.40
C HIS A 197 -23.11 -23.72 0.71
N ILE A 198 -22.51 -22.63 0.22
CA ILE A 198 -21.21 -22.13 0.67
C ILE A 198 -21.26 -21.85 2.18
N PRO A 199 -20.19 -22.14 2.96
CA PRO A 199 -20.19 -21.88 4.39
C PRO A 199 -20.52 -20.44 4.76
N ALA A 200 -21.54 -20.26 5.59
CA ALA A 200 -21.95 -18.95 6.08
C ALA A 200 -20.79 -18.16 6.72
N GLY A 201 -20.69 -16.88 6.36
CA GLY A 201 -19.63 -15.98 6.82
C GLY A 201 -18.37 -16.00 5.96
N LEU A 202 -18.34 -16.82 4.91
CA LEU A 202 -17.36 -16.70 3.84
C LEU A 202 -17.72 -15.52 2.94
N PHE A 203 -16.77 -14.63 2.71
CA PHE A 203 -16.95 -13.49 1.82
C PHE A 203 -16.03 -13.64 0.61
N TYR A 204 -16.62 -13.64 -0.58
CA TYR A 204 -15.88 -13.77 -1.84
C TYR A 204 -16.27 -12.70 -2.85
N VAL A 205 -15.39 -12.50 -3.83
CA VAL A 205 -15.65 -11.73 -5.06
C VAL A 205 -15.08 -12.50 -6.25
N VAL A 206 -15.85 -12.57 -7.32
CA VAL A 206 -15.38 -13.04 -8.63
C VAL A 206 -14.91 -11.84 -9.42
N LEU A 207 -13.66 -11.86 -9.90
CA LEU A 207 -13.04 -10.75 -10.61
C LEU A 207 -12.41 -11.23 -11.92
N PRO A 208 -13.19 -11.32 -13.01
CA PRO A 208 -12.67 -11.54 -14.36
C PRO A 208 -11.63 -10.46 -14.73
N TYR A 209 -10.64 -10.82 -15.53
CA TYR A 209 -9.55 -9.90 -15.90
C TYR A 209 -10.03 -8.84 -16.88
N ASN A 210 -10.11 -7.58 -16.47
CA ASN A 210 -10.71 -6.44 -17.19
C ASN A 210 -12.19 -6.61 -17.51
N ALA A 211 -12.98 -7.06 -16.54
CA ALA A 211 -14.44 -7.04 -16.65
C ALA A 211 -14.95 -5.61 -16.95
N PRO A 212 -16.04 -5.45 -17.70
CA PRO A 212 -16.63 -4.14 -17.96
C PRO A 212 -17.18 -3.49 -16.67
N ASP A 213 -17.68 -4.33 -15.76
CA ASP A 213 -18.24 -3.92 -14.48
C ASP A 213 -17.29 -4.13 -13.30
N ASP A 214 -17.31 -3.16 -12.40
CA ASP A 214 -16.57 -3.19 -11.15
C ASP A 214 -17.41 -3.77 -10.00
N VAL A 215 -16.77 -4.51 -9.09
CA VAL A 215 -17.43 -5.07 -7.90
C VAL A 215 -17.27 -4.13 -6.72
N THR A 216 -18.38 -3.61 -6.16
CA THR A 216 -18.36 -2.81 -4.93
C THR A 216 -19.13 -3.50 -3.80
N ARG A 217 -18.54 -3.52 -2.60
CA ARG A 217 -19.14 -4.15 -1.42
C ARG A 217 -19.05 -3.24 -0.20
N THR A 218 -20.17 -3.07 0.50
CA THR A 218 -20.24 -2.30 1.74
C THR A 218 -19.75 -3.14 2.91
N LEU A 219 -18.62 -2.76 3.51
CA LEU A 219 -17.97 -3.47 4.60
C LEU A 219 -17.93 -2.60 5.86
N THR A 220 -18.29 -3.19 7.01
CA THR A 220 -18.23 -2.55 8.33
C THR A 220 -17.06 -3.10 9.13
N PHE A 221 -16.21 -2.23 9.65
CA PHE A 221 -15.00 -2.58 10.39
C PHE A 221 -15.06 -2.07 11.82
N SER A 222 -14.57 -2.88 12.76
CA SER A 222 -14.30 -2.39 14.12
C SER A 222 -13.01 -1.58 14.13
N THR A 223 -13.03 -0.41 14.77
CA THR A 223 -11.81 0.40 14.99
C THR A 223 -11.07 0.08 16.29
N LYS A 224 -11.53 -0.95 17.01
CA LYS A 224 -10.78 -1.47 18.16
C LYS A 224 -9.46 -2.05 17.68
N ILE A 225 -8.40 -1.74 18.41
CA ILE A 225 -7.09 -2.37 18.20
C ILE A 225 -7.24 -3.87 18.50
N GLU A 226 -6.93 -4.73 17.53
CA GLU A 226 -7.04 -6.20 17.70
C GLU A 226 -5.77 -6.85 18.23
N ALA A 227 -4.61 -6.23 17.98
CA ALA A 227 -3.30 -6.70 18.41
C ALA A 227 -2.26 -5.56 18.41
N ILE A 228 -1.28 -5.65 19.31
CA ILE A 228 -0.16 -4.71 19.42
C ILE A 228 1.19 -5.43 19.47
N ASP A 229 2.21 -4.83 18.87
CA ASP A 229 3.60 -5.27 18.97
C ASP A 229 4.45 -4.19 19.61
N VAL A 230 4.89 -4.43 20.85
CA VAL A 230 5.59 -3.44 21.66
C VAL A 230 7.09 -3.65 21.54
N ALA A 231 7.78 -2.73 20.88
CA ALA A 231 9.23 -2.69 20.79
C ALA A 231 9.79 -1.74 21.86
N ILE A 232 10.49 -2.29 22.85
CA ILE A 232 11.11 -1.49 23.90
C ILE A 232 12.55 -1.19 23.48
N PHE A 233 12.86 0.10 23.33
CA PHE A 233 14.19 0.62 23.04
C PHE A 233 14.77 1.17 24.33
N PHE A 234 15.83 0.52 24.79
CA PHE A 234 16.48 0.86 26.04
C PHE A 234 17.87 1.45 25.78
N ASP A 235 18.08 2.66 26.28
CA ASP A 235 19.38 3.29 26.30
C ASP A 235 20.35 2.56 27.23
N ASN A 236 21.47 2.09 26.68
CA ASN A 236 22.50 1.34 27.42
C ASN A 236 23.73 2.19 27.78
N SER A 237 23.59 3.52 27.72
CA SER A 237 24.58 4.47 28.21
C SER A 237 24.90 4.22 29.69
N GLY A 238 26.12 4.59 30.11
CA GLY A 238 26.56 4.43 31.49
C GLY A 238 25.70 5.18 32.52
N SER A 239 25.01 6.25 32.13
CA SER A 239 24.12 7.01 33.00
C SER A 239 22.85 6.24 33.37
N MET A 240 22.38 5.34 32.50
CA MET A 240 21.20 4.49 32.70
C MET A 240 21.42 3.28 33.63
N SER A 241 22.54 3.23 34.36
CA SER A 241 22.90 2.07 35.19
C SER A 241 21.88 1.78 36.29
N ASP A 242 21.40 2.81 36.98
CA ASP A 242 20.45 2.65 38.09
C ASP A 242 19.06 2.27 37.54
N GLU A 243 18.66 2.85 36.40
CA GLU A 243 17.44 2.57 35.67
C GLU A 243 17.36 1.11 35.21
N ILE A 244 18.46 0.56 34.66
CA ILE A 244 18.52 -0.84 34.22
C ILE A 244 18.33 -1.78 35.41
N GLU A 245 19.03 -1.53 36.52
CA GLU A 245 18.90 -2.38 37.70
C GLU A 245 17.50 -2.28 38.30
N LYS A 246 16.89 -1.08 38.30
CA LYS A 246 15.50 -0.90 38.73
C LYS A 246 14.52 -1.61 37.81
N LEU A 247 14.70 -1.53 36.49
CA LEU A 247 13.86 -2.26 35.53
C LEU A 247 13.94 -3.77 35.77
N LYS A 248 15.15 -4.31 36.00
CA LYS A 248 15.34 -5.74 36.34
C LYS A 248 14.66 -6.15 37.65
N GLU A 249 14.49 -5.23 38.60
CA GLU A 249 13.71 -5.45 39.83
C GLU A 249 12.20 -5.44 39.55
N GLU A 250 11.70 -4.45 38.80
CA GLU A 250 10.26 -4.21 38.60
C GLU A 250 9.62 -5.15 37.55
N VAL A 251 10.37 -5.56 36.52
CA VAL A 251 9.88 -6.41 35.41
C VAL A 251 9.59 -7.84 35.83
N LYS A 252 10.20 -8.33 36.92
CA LYS A 252 9.99 -9.70 37.40
C LYS A 252 8.52 -10.00 37.71
N ASP A 253 7.75 -8.98 38.12
CA ASP A 253 6.41 -9.20 38.66
C ASP A 253 5.27 -8.40 37.97
N ASN A 254 5.52 -7.44 37.05
CA ASN A 254 4.44 -6.49 36.69
C ASN A 254 4.26 -6.06 35.22
N VAL A 255 5.30 -5.87 34.37
CA VAL A 255 5.07 -5.12 33.10
C VAL A 255 4.33 -5.93 32.03
N ILE A 256 4.89 -7.08 31.68
CA ILE A 256 4.36 -7.94 30.61
C ILE A 256 3.08 -8.62 31.09
N ASP A 257 3.08 -9.08 32.33
CA ASP A 257 1.93 -9.76 32.93
C ASP A 257 0.75 -8.79 33.10
N ALA A 258 0.97 -7.50 33.44
CA ALA A 258 -0.13 -6.53 33.52
C ALA A 258 -0.77 -6.25 32.17
N ILE A 259 0.03 -6.10 31.10
CA ILE A 259 -0.50 -5.87 29.75
C ILE A 259 -1.19 -7.14 29.23
N ALA A 260 -0.59 -8.31 29.43
CA ALA A 260 -1.23 -9.58 29.06
C ALA A 260 -2.55 -9.80 29.80
N ASN A 261 -2.62 -9.43 31.09
CA ASN A 261 -3.84 -9.53 31.90
C ASN A 261 -4.93 -8.53 31.46
N GLN A 262 -4.55 -7.35 30.98
CA GLN A 262 -5.48 -6.36 30.45
C GLN A 262 -6.26 -6.90 29.23
N PHE A 263 -5.64 -7.82 28.48
CA PHE A 263 -6.19 -8.44 27.28
C PHE A 263 -6.29 -9.97 27.40
N ALA A 264 -6.61 -10.48 28.60
CA ALA A 264 -6.61 -11.90 28.90
C ALA A 264 -7.50 -12.76 27.97
N ASP A 265 -8.51 -12.14 27.33
CA ASP A 265 -9.41 -12.80 26.38
C ASP A 265 -8.73 -13.14 25.04
N ASN A 266 -7.58 -12.52 24.72
CA ASN A 266 -6.78 -12.81 23.54
C ASN A 266 -5.29 -12.93 23.91
N PRO A 267 -4.75 -14.16 24.10
CA PRO A 267 -3.36 -14.37 24.46
C PRO A 267 -2.36 -13.94 23.38
N ASN A 268 -2.84 -13.74 22.15
CA ASN A 268 -2.06 -13.20 21.04
C ASN A 268 -2.33 -11.70 20.84
N TYR A 269 -2.90 -10.99 21.81
CA TYR A 269 -3.13 -9.55 21.65
C TYR A 269 -1.80 -8.79 21.62
N ALA A 270 -1.00 -8.91 22.68
CA ALA A 270 0.27 -8.19 22.82
C ALA A 270 1.46 -9.12 22.59
N SER A 271 2.45 -8.65 21.84
CA SER A 271 3.79 -9.24 21.79
C SER A 271 4.85 -8.19 22.10
N PHE A 272 6.03 -8.64 22.55
CA PHE A 272 7.08 -7.77 23.05
C PHE A 272 8.42 -8.10 22.41
N GLY A 273 9.15 -7.06 22.02
CA GLY A 273 10.54 -7.12 21.59
C GLY A 273 11.39 -6.16 22.42
N LEU A 274 12.67 -6.46 22.51
CA LEU A 274 13.64 -5.66 23.26
C LEU A 274 14.84 -5.33 22.39
N VAL A 275 15.14 -4.05 22.31
CA VAL A 275 16.31 -3.48 21.66
C VAL A 275 17.08 -2.68 22.69
N ASN A 276 18.40 -2.81 22.69
CA ASN A 276 19.25 -1.82 23.31
C ASN A 276 20.12 -1.11 22.27
N TYR A 277 20.56 0.09 22.62
CA TYR A 277 21.37 0.93 21.76
C TYR A 277 22.34 1.78 22.59
N GLY A 278 23.49 2.07 21.99
CA GLY A 278 24.50 2.98 22.50
C GLY A 278 25.59 3.21 21.47
N TRP A 279 26.70 3.84 21.89
CA TRP A 279 27.72 4.28 20.93
C TRP A 279 28.46 3.16 20.21
N GLU A 280 28.93 2.11 20.90
CA GLU A 280 29.67 1.03 20.21
C GLU A 280 28.73 0.05 19.51
N THR A 281 27.53 -0.11 20.03
CA THR A 281 26.47 -0.98 19.51
C THR A 281 25.18 -0.18 19.28
N PRO A 282 24.99 0.44 18.11
CA PRO A 282 23.88 1.36 17.85
C PRO A 282 22.53 0.65 17.72
N TYR A 283 22.53 -0.68 17.59
CA TYR A 283 21.33 -1.49 17.50
C TYR A 283 21.66 -2.95 17.85
N VAL A 284 21.10 -3.43 18.96
CA VAL A 284 21.17 -4.84 19.36
C VAL A 284 19.76 -5.31 19.66
N VAL A 285 19.32 -6.35 18.95
CA VAL A 285 18.08 -7.05 19.26
C VAL A 285 18.37 -8.09 20.33
N GLU A 286 17.95 -7.81 21.56
CA GLU A 286 18.04 -8.74 22.69
C GLU A 286 16.92 -9.79 22.63
N GLN A 287 15.76 -9.40 22.11
CA GLN A 287 14.60 -10.28 21.92
C GLN A 287 13.76 -9.80 20.73
N THR A 288 13.54 -10.66 19.75
CA THR A 288 12.54 -10.45 18.69
C THR A 288 11.12 -10.59 19.24
N MET A 289 10.10 -10.16 18.49
CA MET A 289 8.71 -10.20 18.96
C MET A 289 8.30 -11.58 19.47
N THR A 290 7.80 -11.62 20.70
CA THR A 290 7.33 -12.84 21.33
C THR A 290 6.19 -12.55 22.30
N THR A 291 5.25 -13.51 22.41
CA THR A 291 4.20 -13.52 23.44
C THR A 291 4.67 -14.20 24.74
N ASP A 292 5.88 -14.77 24.74
CA ASP A 292 6.46 -15.44 25.90
C ASP A 292 7.14 -14.43 26.84
N ALA A 293 6.44 -14.11 27.94
CA ALA A 293 6.92 -13.18 28.95
C ALA A 293 8.29 -13.56 29.55
N GLU A 294 8.59 -14.86 29.69
CA GLU A 294 9.83 -15.32 30.32
C GLU A 294 11.05 -15.07 29.43
N LYS A 295 10.89 -15.13 28.11
CA LYS A 295 11.96 -14.77 27.16
C LYS A 295 12.33 -13.31 27.28
N VAL A 296 11.34 -12.43 27.36
CA VAL A 296 11.56 -10.98 27.50
C VAL A 296 12.13 -10.63 28.88
N LYS A 297 11.63 -11.24 29.96
CA LYS A 297 12.22 -11.10 31.31
C LYS A 297 13.68 -11.53 31.33
N THR A 298 14.01 -12.62 30.65
CA THR A 298 15.40 -13.11 30.50
C THR A 298 16.26 -12.10 29.72
N ALA A 299 15.75 -11.56 28.62
CA ALA A 299 16.43 -10.55 27.82
C ALA A 299 16.71 -9.26 28.64
N ILE A 300 15.72 -8.78 29.40
CA ILE A 300 15.88 -7.62 30.31
C ILE A 300 16.94 -7.91 31.39
N GLY A 301 16.96 -9.14 31.93
CA GLY A 301 17.96 -9.58 32.88
C GLY A 301 19.41 -9.49 32.37
N ASN A 302 19.60 -9.51 31.04
CA ASN A 302 20.91 -9.47 30.39
C ASN A 302 21.38 -8.05 30.03
N LEU A 303 20.53 -7.03 30.15
CA LEU A 303 20.88 -5.64 29.84
C LEU A 303 22.05 -5.13 30.70
N LYS A 304 22.89 -4.27 30.11
CA LYS A 304 24.05 -3.66 30.77
C LYS A 304 24.20 -2.21 30.34
N ALA A 305 24.50 -1.32 31.29
CA ALA A 305 24.87 0.07 31.03
C ALA A 305 26.39 0.19 30.95
N ASP A 306 26.97 0.00 29.76
CA ASP A 306 28.43 0.07 29.58
C ASP A 306 28.88 0.90 28.38
N GLN A 307 27.95 1.61 27.74
CA GLN A 307 28.22 2.38 26.53
C GLN A 307 28.28 3.89 26.81
N ASN A 308 28.76 4.61 25.80
CA ASN A 308 28.71 6.08 25.74
C ASN A 308 27.46 6.50 24.93
N ALA A 309 27.54 7.66 24.26
CA ALA A 309 26.49 8.36 23.50
C ALA A 309 25.34 7.55 22.85
N GLU A 310 24.19 8.21 22.74
CA GLU A 310 22.86 7.64 22.55
C GLU A 310 22.42 7.77 21.08
N LEU A 311 22.39 6.66 20.34
CA LEU A 311 22.01 6.64 18.91
C LEU A 311 20.57 6.13 18.68
N ALA A 312 19.62 6.57 19.50
CA ALA A 312 18.22 6.12 19.48
C ALA A 312 17.55 6.23 18.10
N ALA A 313 17.83 7.31 17.34
CA ALA A 313 17.27 7.43 15.99
C ALA A 313 17.71 6.28 15.06
N TYR A 314 18.95 5.81 15.19
CA TYR A 314 19.51 4.74 14.36
C TYR A 314 18.85 3.41 14.70
N SER A 315 18.73 3.12 16.00
CA SER A 315 18.12 1.89 16.48
C SER A 315 16.66 1.80 16.04
N ILE A 316 15.91 2.90 16.11
CA ILE A 316 14.52 2.98 15.63
C ILE A 316 14.43 2.75 14.13
N TYR A 317 15.28 3.38 13.32
CA TYR A 317 15.29 3.16 11.87
C TYR A 317 15.51 1.67 11.52
N LEU A 318 16.49 1.04 12.17
CA LEU A 318 16.84 -0.36 11.91
C LEU A 318 15.76 -1.31 12.43
N ALA A 319 15.12 -1.01 13.55
CA ALA A 319 13.98 -1.77 14.04
C ALA A 319 12.75 -1.64 13.15
N ALA A 320 12.50 -0.47 12.58
CA ALA A 320 11.36 -0.26 11.68
C ALA A 320 11.58 -0.92 10.31
N THR A 321 12.79 -0.85 9.76
CA THR A 321 13.09 -1.33 8.39
C THR A 321 13.58 -2.77 8.32
N GLY A 322 14.34 -3.23 9.32
CA GLY A 322 15.05 -4.52 9.26
C GLY A 322 16.17 -4.58 8.21
N GLU A 323 16.56 -3.45 7.64
CA GLU A 323 17.62 -3.38 6.63
C GLU A 323 19.00 -3.68 7.21
N ALA A 324 19.88 -4.21 6.36
CA ALA A 324 21.30 -4.24 6.69
C ALA A 324 21.87 -2.81 6.71
N TYR A 325 22.82 -2.57 7.61
CA TYR A 325 23.52 -1.29 7.69
C TYR A 325 25.01 -1.49 7.98
N GLU A 326 25.84 -1.01 7.06
CA GLU A 326 27.29 -0.87 7.26
C GLU A 326 27.63 0.62 7.24
N GLY A 327 28.24 1.11 8.31
CA GLY A 327 28.57 2.51 8.43
C GLY A 327 29.74 2.75 9.37
N LYS A 328 30.37 3.91 9.24
CA LYS A 328 31.42 4.34 10.16
C LYS A 328 31.11 5.75 10.65
N LEU A 329 31.03 5.90 11.97
CA LEU A 329 30.88 7.19 12.63
C LEU A 329 32.21 7.63 13.23
N LEU A 330 32.44 8.93 13.25
CA LEU A 330 33.63 9.56 13.79
C LEU A 330 33.22 10.45 14.97
N LEU A 331 33.80 10.18 16.14
CA LEU A 331 33.64 11.01 17.33
C LEU A 331 34.55 12.23 17.23
N CYS A 332 33.98 13.41 17.43
CA CYS A 332 34.67 14.69 17.25
C CYS A 332 35.30 15.18 18.56
N ALA A 333 36.56 15.61 18.50
CA ALA A 333 37.26 16.18 19.64
C ALA A 333 36.71 17.56 19.98
N MET A 334 36.54 17.86 21.27
CA MET A 334 36.13 19.18 21.76
C MET A 334 34.84 19.71 21.11
N ASN A 335 33.93 18.81 20.72
CA ASN A 335 32.71 19.12 19.99
C ASN A 335 32.97 19.91 18.68
N LYS A 336 34.07 19.57 17.98
CA LYS A 336 34.46 20.17 16.70
C LYS A 336 34.69 19.09 15.66
N CYS A 337 33.75 18.95 14.74
CA CYS A 337 33.82 18.02 13.63
C CYS A 337 34.56 18.64 12.42
N GLN A 338 35.86 18.94 12.59
CA GLN A 338 36.76 19.35 11.50
C GLN A 338 37.71 18.19 11.14
N GLU A 339 38.12 18.07 9.86
CA GLU A 339 38.84 16.93 9.25
C GLU A 339 40.18 16.51 9.93
N GLY A 340 40.61 17.15 11.01
CA GLY A 340 41.81 16.82 11.79
C GLY A 340 41.60 16.57 13.29
N LEU A 341 40.35 16.51 13.77
CA LEU A 341 39.99 16.40 15.20
C LEU A 341 39.13 15.16 15.49
N VAL A 342 39.44 14.02 14.87
CA VAL A 342 38.76 12.75 15.15
C VAL A 342 39.46 12.04 16.31
N MET A 343 38.72 11.70 17.38
CA MET A 343 39.29 10.98 18.53
C MET A 343 39.09 9.47 18.46
N GLN A 344 37.94 9.05 17.95
CA GLN A 344 37.53 7.64 17.89
C GLN A 344 36.68 7.44 16.64
N ALA A 345 36.75 6.25 16.06
CA ALA A 345 35.82 5.81 15.02
C ALA A 345 35.08 4.57 15.50
N ALA A 346 33.77 4.56 15.34
CA ALA A 346 32.93 3.40 15.56
C ALA A 346 32.53 2.82 14.20
N LYS A 347 32.79 1.53 13.98
CA LYS A 347 32.34 0.82 12.78
C LYS A 347 31.12 0.00 13.15
N TYR A 348 30.06 0.18 12.39
CA TYR A 348 28.80 -0.54 12.55
C TYR A 348 28.62 -1.52 11.40
N ASN A 349 28.14 -2.71 11.75
CA ASN A 349 27.83 -3.78 10.81
C ASN A 349 26.60 -4.52 11.35
N VAL A 350 25.43 -4.05 10.94
CA VAL A 350 24.13 -4.63 11.26
C VAL A 350 23.71 -5.48 10.07
N ALA A 351 23.51 -6.77 10.30
CA ALA A 351 22.98 -7.67 9.28
C ALA A 351 21.50 -7.38 9.01
N LYS A 352 21.02 -7.73 7.82
CA LYS A 352 19.58 -7.72 7.52
C LYS A 352 18.85 -8.62 8.51
N ALA A 353 17.71 -8.18 9.01
CA ALA A 353 16.89 -8.99 9.90
C ALA A 353 16.42 -10.26 9.20
N ASP A 354 16.47 -11.38 9.91
CA ASP A 354 15.98 -12.68 9.45
C ASP A 354 14.73 -13.08 10.22
N CYS A 355 13.59 -12.95 9.54
CA CYS A 355 12.27 -13.30 10.07
C CYS A 355 11.70 -14.58 9.44
N SER A 356 12.55 -15.42 8.82
CA SER A 356 12.11 -16.62 8.09
C SER A 356 11.94 -17.87 8.95
N GLY A 357 12.38 -17.85 10.21
CA GLY A 357 12.32 -19.00 11.11
C GLY A 357 10.96 -19.21 11.76
N ASP A 358 10.58 -20.48 12.00
CA ASP A 358 9.34 -20.87 12.70
C ASP A 358 9.23 -20.30 14.13
N ASP A 359 10.34 -19.82 14.69
CA ASP A 359 10.40 -19.19 16.02
C ASP A 359 10.10 -17.69 15.99
N LYS A 360 9.84 -17.11 14.80
CA LYS A 360 9.54 -15.70 14.60
C LYS A 360 8.03 -15.49 14.50
N LEU A 361 7.54 -14.49 15.23
CA LEU A 361 6.10 -14.24 15.34
C LEU A 361 5.53 -13.51 14.13
N GLY A 362 6.36 -12.75 13.40
CA GLY A 362 5.96 -12.00 12.23
C GLY A 362 7.13 -11.74 11.28
N THR A 363 6.93 -10.84 10.32
CA THR A 363 7.86 -10.62 9.20
C THR A 363 8.19 -9.14 8.96
N VAL A 364 7.69 -8.22 9.80
CA VAL A 364 7.82 -6.78 9.61
C VAL A 364 8.98 -6.22 10.43
N GLY A 365 9.83 -5.43 9.79
CA GLY A 365 10.92 -4.69 10.42
C GLY A 365 12.02 -5.58 11.03
N GLY A 366 12.89 -4.95 11.82
CA GLY A 366 14.06 -5.56 12.45
C GLY A 366 13.76 -6.45 13.65
N LEU A 367 12.54 -6.40 14.17
CA LEU A 367 12.07 -7.18 15.32
C LEU A 367 11.12 -8.31 14.96
N CYS A 368 10.83 -8.50 13.66
CA CYS A 368 9.91 -9.52 13.17
C CYS A 368 8.49 -9.35 13.74
N MET A 369 7.97 -8.11 13.63
CA MET A 369 6.62 -7.74 14.02
C MET A 369 5.56 -8.36 13.10
N ARG A 370 4.36 -8.55 13.63
CA ARG A 370 3.22 -9.13 12.94
C ARG A 370 2.60 -8.13 11.98
N LYS A 371 2.23 -8.59 10.78
CA LYS A 371 1.58 -7.77 9.75
C LYS A 371 0.23 -7.19 10.20
N LYS A 372 -0.54 -7.96 10.98
CA LYS A 372 -1.87 -7.62 11.49
C LYS A 372 -1.79 -7.16 12.95
N SER A 373 -0.96 -6.16 13.23
CA SER A 373 -0.82 -5.57 14.56
C SER A 373 -0.44 -4.10 14.47
N MET A 374 -0.72 -3.33 15.51
CA MET A 374 -0.21 -1.97 15.68
C MET A 374 1.18 -2.02 16.34
N PRO A 375 2.27 -1.63 15.67
CA PRO A 375 3.57 -1.52 16.30
C PRO A 375 3.59 -0.31 17.25
N ILE A 376 4.15 -0.47 18.44
CA ILE A 376 4.33 0.59 19.44
C ILE A 376 5.80 0.59 19.86
N PHE A 377 6.51 1.67 19.57
CA PHE A 377 7.91 1.85 19.93
C PHE A 377 7.98 2.65 21.22
N VAL A 378 8.49 2.02 22.28
CA VAL A 378 8.68 2.63 23.60
C VAL A 378 10.16 2.94 23.75
N ALA A 379 10.54 4.20 23.67
CA ALA A 379 11.93 4.63 23.86
C ALA A 379 12.16 5.15 25.29
N ILE A 380 13.24 4.68 25.91
CA ILE A 380 13.59 4.98 27.30
C ILE A 380 15.03 5.49 27.34
N THR A 381 15.22 6.72 27.82
CA THR A 381 16.54 7.36 27.98
C THR A 381 16.46 8.51 28.98
N ASP A 382 17.59 8.87 29.56
CA ASP A 382 17.77 10.03 30.45
C ASP A 382 18.28 11.28 29.72
N GLU A 383 18.60 11.19 28.42
CA GLU A 383 19.10 12.31 27.63
C GLU A 383 18.60 12.34 26.17
N ASP A 384 18.96 13.40 25.45
CA ASP A 384 18.59 13.58 24.04
C ASP A 384 19.46 12.68 23.15
N SER A 385 18.88 12.15 22.07
CA SER A 385 19.66 11.30 21.15
C SER A 385 20.69 12.13 20.40
N THR A 386 21.91 11.60 20.35
CA THR A 386 23.01 12.18 19.57
C THR A 386 22.72 12.13 18.07
N GLU A 387 22.62 13.30 17.43
CA GLU A 387 22.49 13.44 15.97
C GLU A 387 23.87 13.75 15.34
N CYS A 388 24.35 12.86 14.47
CA CYS A 388 25.60 13.06 13.73
C CYS A 388 25.40 13.88 12.47
N VAL A 389 26.41 14.67 12.10
CA VAL A 389 26.38 15.50 10.89
C VAL A 389 27.02 14.82 9.68
N PRO A 390 26.68 15.23 8.45
CA PRO A 390 27.35 14.80 7.23
C PRO A 390 28.88 14.98 7.28
N TYR A 391 29.59 14.13 6.55
CA TYR A 391 31.03 14.32 6.33
C TYR A 391 31.31 15.69 5.69
N GLY A 392 32.25 16.45 6.27
CA GLY A 392 32.64 17.78 5.75
C GLY A 392 31.68 18.93 6.10
N ALA A 393 30.63 18.69 6.90
CA ALA A 393 29.73 19.75 7.35
C ALA A 393 30.45 20.80 8.22
N GLN A 394 30.15 22.10 7.99
CA GLN A 394 30.59 23.18 8.88
C GLN A 394 29.76 23.13 10.17
N THR A 395 30.40 22.88 11.31
CA THR A 395 29.72 22.60 12.59
C THR A 395 29.88 23.71 13.62
N THR A 396 28.96 23.75 14.58
CA THR A 396 29.03 24.60 15.77
C THR A 396 29.72 23.88 16.94
N LEU A 397 29.96 24.56 18.06
CA LEU A 397 30.67 24.05 19.24
C LEU A 397 29.97 22.92 20.01
N SER A 398 28.87 22.34 19.50
CA SER A 398 28.09 21.30 20.16
C SER A 398 27.96 19.99 19.36
N THR A 399 28.54 19.89 18.16
CA THR A 399 28.44 18.66 17.37
C THR A 399 29.42 17.61 17.87
N GLN A 400 28.88 16.47 18.31
CA GLN A 400 29.65 15.40 18.95
C GLN A 400 30.16 14.34 17.97
N CYS A 401 29.48 14.12 16.83
CA CYS A 401 29.85 13.11 15.86
C CYS A 401 29.58 13.52 14.41
N MET A 402 30.29 12.87 13.48
CA MET A 402 30.07 12.98 12.02
C MET A 402 30.04 11.59 11.37
N PHE A 403 29.35 11.48 10.24
CA PHE A 403 29.48 10.32 9.35
C PHE A 403 30.85 10.32 8.66
N ASP A 404 31.45 9.14 8.49
CA ASP A 404 32.62 8.98 7.62
C ASP A 404 32.19 9.08 6.14
N ALA A 405 33.11 9.52 5.28
CA ALA A 405 32.83 9.73 3.86
C ALA A 405 32.23 8.47 3.20
N GLY A 406 31.07 8.62 2.56
CA GLY A 406 30.36 7.53 1.88
C GLY A 406 29.48 6.66 2.78
N THR A 407 29.39 6.94 4.09
CA THR A 407 28.44 6.26 4.99
C THR A 407 27.01 6.73 4.70
N LYS A 408 26.03 5.81 4.66
CA LYS A 408 24.61 6.16 4.59
C LYS A 408 24.22 6.93 5.84
N GLU A 409 23.73 8.14 5.66
CA GLU A 409 23.29 8.99 6.77
C GLU A 409 21.94 8.47 7.31
N LEU A 410 21.87 8.23 8.61
CA LEU A 410 20.61 7.93 9.31
C LEU A 410 20.24 9.15 10.17
N THR A 411 19.09 9.74 9.88
CA THR A 411 18.59 10.92 10.58
C THR A 411 17.29 10.60 11.30
N ARG A 412 16.90 11.46 12.25
CA ARG A 412 15.61 11.37 12.92
C ARG A 412 14.45 11.29 11.91
N GLU A 413 14.49 12.08 10.86
CA GLU A 413 13.44 12.15 9.84
C GLU A 413 13.32 10.85 9.05
N LEU A 414 14.44 10.17 8.76
CA LEU A 414 14.42 8.84 8.17
C LEU A 414 13.82 7.81 9.12
N SER A 415 14.14 7.88 10.41
CA SER A 415 13.56 6.99 11.44
C SER A 415 12.06 7.18 11.58
N ILE A 416 11.58 8.43 11.63
CA ILE A 416 10.15 8.76 11.64
C ILE A 416 9.47 8.24 10.36
N SER A 417 10.09 8.43 9.20
CA SER A 417 9.55 7.95 7.93
C SER A 417 9.45 6.41 7.91
N ALA A 418 10.47 5.73 8.43
CA ALA A 418 10.47 4.27 8.56
C ALA A 418 9.38 3.78 9.52
N MET A 419 9.19 4.46 10.66
CA MET A 419 8.09 4.17 11.59
C MET A 419 6.73 4.34 10.93
N ASN A 420 6.50 5.46 10.24
CA ASN A 420 5.24 5.72 9.53
C ASN A 420 4.99 4.69 8.42
N GLY A 421 6.05 4.22 7.74
CA GLY A 421 5.95 3.19 6.70
C GLY A 421 5.45 1.83 7.20
N ILE A 422 5.59 1.53 8.50
CA ILE A 422 5.02 0.33 9.14
C ILE A 422 3.84 0.65 10.05
N GLY A 423 3.36 1.92 10.04
CA GLY A 423 2.31 2.37 10.94
C GLY A 423 2.67 2.28 12.42
N ALA A 424 3.94 2.47 12.79
CA ALA A 424 4.34 2.42 14.19
C ALA A 424 3.91 3.67 14.97
N LYS A 425 3.54 3.47 16.23
CA LYS A 425 3.27 4.51 17.23
C LYS A 425 4.46 4.65 18.17
N PHE A 426 4.52 5.77 18.89
CA PHE A 426 5.66 6.15 19.71
C PHE A 426 5.25 6.55 21.12
N ILE A 427 6.00 6.04 22.10
CA ILE A 427 5.92 6.40 23.51
C ILE A 427 7.34 6.77 23.96
N GLY A 428 7.48 7.90 24.64
CA GLY A 428 8.74 8.32 25.26
C GLY A 428 8.67 8.21 26.78
N ILE A 429 9.69 7.61 27.41
CA ILE A 429 9.86 7.57 28.86
C ILE A 429 11.18 8.24 29.23
N ASP A 430 11.10 9.44 29.79
CA ASP A 430 12.25 10.24 30.23
C ASP A 430 12.66 9.82 31.66
N SER A 431 13.94 9.54 31.86
CA SER A 431 14.52 9.26 33.18
C SER A 431 15.53 10.31 33.64
N GLY A 432 15.66 11.44 32.94
CA GLY A 432 16.67 12.47 33.22
C GLY A 432 16.38 13.31 34.46
N PHE A 433 17.35 13.41 35.37
CA PHE A 433 17.27 14.29 36.53
C PHE A 433 18.54 15.13 36.72
N ASP A 434 18.34 16.37 37.18
CA ASP A 434 19.41 17.20 37.74
C ASP A 434 19.45 17.01 39.26
N CYS A 435 20.44 16.27 39.74
CA CYS A 435 20.67 15.98 41.15
C CYS A 435 21.72 16.91 41.81
N GLY A 436 22.39 17.78 41.05
CA GLY A 436 23.57 18.52 41.51
C GLY A 436 24.66 17.59 42.07
N ASP A 437 25.29 17.96 43.20
CA ASP A 437 26.33 17.16 43.86
C ASP A 437 25.80 15.95 44.67
N ASN A 438 24.50 15.62 44.57
CA ASN A 438 23.89 14.55 45.37
C ASN A 438 23.87 13.22 44.60
N ASN A 439 23.90 12.10 45.34
CA ASN A 439 23.74 10.75 44.77
C ASN A 439 22.34 10.55 44.15
N SER A 440 22.27 9.64 43.17
CA SER A 440 21.03 9.12 42.58
C SER A 440 20.03 8.69 43.66
N GLY A 441 18.74 8.94 43.45
CA GLY A 441 17.66 8.59 44.38
C GLY A 441 17.41 9.63 45.50
N SER A 442 18.08 10.78 45.47
CA SER A 442 17.83 11.87 46.43
C SER A 442 16.48 12.56 46.18
N SER A 443 15.74 12.85 47.25
CA SER A 443 14.50 13.66 47.22
C SER A 443 14.67 15.10 46.71
N THR A 444 15.91 15.52 46.41
CA THR A 444 16.26 16.86 45.89
C THR A 444 16.50 16.89 44.38
N CYS A 445 16.55 15.73 43.72
CA CYS A 445 16.71 15.64 42.28
C CYS A 445 15.50 16.23 41.57
N LYS A 446 15.72 17.00 40.50
CA LYS A 446 14.65 17.61 39.71
C LYS A 446 14.58 16.97 38.33
N LYS A 447 13.38 16.63 37.89
CA LYS A 447 13.10 16.17 36.53
C LYS A 447 13.67 17.14 35.51
N THR A 448 14.33 16.62 34.49
CA THR A 448 14.75 17.39 33.32
C THR A 448 13.79 17.14 32.16
N ASP A 449 13.93 17.91 31.09
CA ASP A 449 13.15 17.74 29.86
C ASP A 449 14.10 17.49 28.68
N GLN A 450 15.23 16.81 28.91
CA GLN A 450 16.29 16.68 27.91
C GLN A 450 15.83 15.81 26.71
N ALA A 451 15.24 14.64 26.97
CA ALA A 451 14.72 13.76 25.93
C ALA A 451 13.37 14.24 25.36
N LYS A 452 12.62 15.04 26.14
CA LYS A 452 11.25 15.45 25.82
C LYS A 452 11.07 16.06 24.44
N LYS A 453 11.98 16.94 24.01
CA LYS A 453 11.87 17.59 22.69
C LYS A 453 11.93 16.56 21.56
N TRP A 454 12.85 15.61 21.68
CA TRP A 454 13.04 14.55 20.70
C TRP A 454 11.86 13.58 20.71
N PHE A 455 11.40 13.16 21.89
CA PHE A 455 10.20 12.33 22.02
C PHE A 455 8.96 12.99 21.45
N THR A 456 8.79 14.30 21.66
CA THR A 456 7.65 15.07 21.11
C THR A 456 7.66 14.99 19.58
N ALA A 457 8.83 15.13 18.94
CA ALA A 457 8.93 15.06 17.49
C ALA A 457 8.50 13.69 16.92
N PHE A 458 8.89 12.59 17.58
CA PHE A 458 8.43 11.25 17.17
C PHE A 458 6.94 11.04 17.43
N ALA A 459 6.44 11.43 18.60
CA ALA A 459 5.04 11.26 18.96
C ALA A 459 4.10 12.04 18.03
N GLU A 460 4.41 13.31 17.76
CA GLU A 460 3.64 14.15 16.83
C GLU A 460 3.66 13.58 15.41
N ALA A 461 4.83 13.20 14.90
CA ALA A 461 4.97 12.75 13.52
C ALA A 461 4.41 11.35 13.24
N THR A 462 4.21 10.53 14.29
CA THR A 462 3.59 9.19 14.20
C THR A 462 2.10 9.20 14.53
N GLY A 463 1.53 10.38 14.85
CA GLY A 463 0.13 10.51 15.27
C GLY A 463 -0.13 9.84 16.62
N SER A 464 0.88 9.75 17.49
CA SER A 464 0.79 9.17 18.83
C SER A 464 0.37 10.24 19.83
N LEU A 465 -0.83 10.80 19.61
CA LEU A 465 -1.39 11.91 20.35
C LEU A 465 -2.74 11.54 20.93
N ASP A 466 -3.08 12.10 22.08
CA ASP A 466 -4.45 12.06 22.60
C ASP A 466 -5.38 13.03 21.85
N LYS A 467 -6.68 12.99 22.16
CA LYS A 467 -7.71 13.87 21.58
C LYS A 467 -7.47 15.38 21.78
N ASP A 468 -6.61 15.76 22.73
CA ASP A 468 -6.27 17.14 23.04
C ASP A 468 -4.95 17.55 22.35
N GLY A 469 -4.33 16.64 21.60
CA GLY A 469 -3.08 16.81 20.88
C GLY A 469 -1.84 16.64 21.76
N ASN A 470 -1.96 16.05 22.95
CA ASN A 470 -0.82 15.80 23.81
C ASN A 470 -0.14 14.48 23.45
N PRO A 471 1.21 14.44 23.36
CA PRO A 471 1.94 13.20 23.13
C PRO A 471 1.97 12.32 24.39
N PHE A 472 2.00 10.99 24.20
CA PHE A 472 2.14 9.98 25.26
C PHE A 472 3.57 9.93 25.81
N LEU A 473 3.94 10.95 26.59
CA LEU A 473 5.27 11.11 27.18
C LEU A 473 5.21 10.98 28.71
N TYR A 474 6.07 10.13 29.25
CA TYR A 474 6.14 9.82 30.68
C TYR A 474 7.50 10.20 31.22
N HIS A 475 7.58 10.31 32.54
CA HIS A 475 8.84 10.54 33.22
C HIS A 475 8.88 9.73 34.50
N THR A 476 9.96 9.00 34.76
CA THR A 476 10.14 8.19 35.98
C THR A 476 9.94 9.02 37.25
N GLU A 477 9.58 8.37 38.36
CA GLU A 477 9.28 9.07 39.61
C GLU A 477 10.54 9.66 40.26
N LYS A 478 11.66 8.95 40.11
CA LYS A 478 12.95 9.27 40.73
C LYS A 478 14.10 9.00 39.76
N SER A 479 15.25 9.59 40.07
CA SER A 479 16.50 9.50 39.29
C SER A 479 17.25 8.17 39.39
N ASP A 480 16.61 7.13 39.95
CA ASP A 480 17.14 5.76 40.03
C ASP A 480 16.26 4.81 39.20
N GLY A 481 15.50 5.37 38.25
CA GLY A 481 14.50 4.66 37.46
C GLY A 481 13.23 4.20 38.19
N THR A 482 13.02 4.54 39.48
CA THR A 482 11.81 4.08 40.19
C THR A 482 10.53 4.42 39.42
N GLY A 483 9.68 3.42 39.21
CA GLY A 483 8.41 3.55 38.49
C GLY A 483 8.50 3.31 36.98
N ILE A 484 9.68 2.98 36.44
CA ILE A 484 9.86 2.71 35.02
C ILE A 484 8.97 1.58 34.50
N GLY A 485 8.81 0.49 35.25
CA GLY A 485 7.94 -0.62 34.86
C GLY A 485 6.47 -0.20 34.84
N GLY A 486 6.04 0.55 35.86
CA GLY A 486 4.69 1.12 35.92
C GLY A 486 4.41 2.05 34.75
N ASN A 487 5.36 2.94 34.43
CA ASN A 487 5.25 3.86 33.30
C ASN A 487 5.10 3.14 31.96
N ILE A 488 5.85 2.06 31.70
CA ILE A 488 5.71 1.29 30.46
C ILE A 488 4.29 0.75 30.32
N THR A 489 3.77 0.10 31.37
CA THR A 489 2.42 -0.47 31.37
C THR A 489 1.35 0.61 31.22
N GLU A 490 1.43 1.69 32.00
CA GLU A 490 0.48 2.80 31.96
C GLU A 490 0.48 3.46 30.59
N ALA A 491 1.66 3.72 30.02
CA ALA A 491 1.79 4.37 28.72
C ALA A 491 1.17 3.57 27.59
N ILE A 492 1.40 2.26 27.55
CA ILE A 492 0.81 1.38 26.52
C ILE A 492 -0.70 1.30 26.69
N SER A 493 -1.18 1.20 27.94
CA SER A 493 -2.61 1.20 28.24
C SER A 493 -3.27 2.52 27.83
N GLU A 494 -2.69 3.67 28.18
CA GLU A 494 -3.25 4.96 27.84
C GLU A 494 -3.22 5.23 26.34
N LEU A 495 -2.13 4.90 25.65
CA LEU A 495 -2.07 5.02 24.19
C LEU A 495 -3.15 4.18 23.53
N THR A 496 -3.24 2.89 23.85
CA THR A 496 -4.23 1.99 23.22
C THR A 496 -5.68 2.36 23.56
N THR A 497 -5.91 3.11 24.64
CA THR A 497 -7.26 3.55 25.05
C THR A 497 -7.65 4.91 24.49
N TRP A 498 -6.70 5.86 24.44
CA TRP A 498 -7.00 7.28 24.27
C TRP A 498 -6.37 7.93 23.04
N ILE A 499 -5.62 7.18 22.24
CA ILE A 499 -5.06 7.68 20.99
C ILE A 499 -6.16 8.22 20.07
N ASP A 500 -5.95 9.43 19.55
CA ASP A 500 -6.80 10.03 18.53
C ASP A 500 -6.33 9.57 17.15
N MET A 501 -7.24 8.95 16.39
CA MET A 501 -6.88 8.34 15.11
C MET A 501 -7.81 8.80 14.01
N ASP A 502 -7.22 9.24 12.91
CA ASP A 502 -7.91 9.29 11.63
C ASP A 502 -7.89 7.88 11.02
N VAL A 503 -9.05 7.39 10.61
CA VAL A 503 -9.23 6.03 10.10
C VAL A 503 -9.41 6.06 8.60
N THR A 504 -8.49 5.40 7.90
CA THR A 504 -8.51 5.18 6.45
C THR A 504 -8.60 3.69 6.15
N THR A 505 -8.75 3.33 4.88
CA THR A 505 -8.63 1.93 4.44
C THR A 505 -7.24 1.63 3.89
N GLY A 506 -6.92 0.34 3.81
CA GLY A 506 -5.77 -0.21 3.11
C GLY A 506 -6.06 -1.63 2.64
N SER A 507 -5.03 -2.30 2.12
CA SER A 507 -5.13 -3.70 1.76
C SER A 507 -3.82 -4.45 1.97
N ILE A 508 -3.91 -5.74 2.28
CA ILE A 508 -2.76 -6.65 2.42
C ILE A 508 -3.08 -8.03 1.85
N SER A 509 -2.07 -8.73 1.36
CA SER A 509 -2.15 -10.14 0.95
C SER A 509 -0.77 -10.78 1.03
N ASP A 510 -0.74 -12.07 1.33
CA ASP A 510 0.46 -12.91 1.24
C ASP A 510 0.60 -13.56 -0.15
N ASP A 511 -0.47 -13.53 -0.95
CA ASP A 511 -0.50 -14.14 -2.28
C ASP A 511 -0.04 -13.16 -3.36
N ASN A 512 0.43 -13.72 -4.46
CA ASN A 512 0.79 -12.96 -5.66
C ASN A 512 0.19 -13.62 -6.89
N CYS A 513 -0.29 -12.79 -7.83
CA CYS A 513 -0.65 -13.21 -9.18
C CYS A 513 0.27 -12.52 -10.17
N ASN A 514 0.90 -13.29 -11.06
CA ASN A 514 1.79 -12.76 -12.11
C ASN A 514 2.92 -11.83 -11.59
N GLY A 515 3.40 -12.08 -10.37
CA GLY A 515 4.45 -11.28 -9.73
C GLY A 515 3.96 -10.01 -9.02
N GLU A 516 2.66 -9.74 -9.06
CA GLU A 516 2.01 -8.62 -8.38
C GLU A 516 1.23 -9.10 -7.16
N ASN A 517 1.22 -8.30 -6.09
CA ASN A 517 0.58 -8.69 -4.83
C ASN A 517 -0.96 -8.65 -4.95
N ALA A 518 -1.65 -9.69 -4.48
CA ALA A 518 -3.10 -9.81 -4.60
C ALA A 518 -3.87 -8.75 -3.79
N ALA A 519 -3.22 -8.00 -2.88
CA ALA A 519 -3.84 -6.83 -2.25
C ALA A 519 -4.30 -5.76 -3.28
N LYS A 520 -3.72 -5.77 -4.50
CA LYS A 520 -4.10 -4.88 -5.61
C LYS A 520 -5.49 -5.13 -6.19
N PHE A 521 -6.15 -6.25 -5.86
CA PHE A 521 -7.57 -6.44 -6.20
C PHE A 521 -8.46 -5.43 -5.47
N VAL A 522 -8.07 -5.00 -4.27
CA VAL A 522 -8.75 -3.92 -3.52
C VAL A 522 -8.25 -2.58 -4.07
N LYS A 523 -9.11 -1.83 -4.77
CA LYS A 523 -8.71 -0.61 -5.49
C LYS A 523 -8.89 0.66 -4.70
N SER A 524 -10.07 0.84 -4.12
CA SER A 524 -10.42 2.07 -3.42
C SER A 524 -11.49 1.82 -2.38
N SER A 525 -11.75 2.80 -1.54
CA SER A 525 -12.86 2.75 -0.61
C SER A 525 -13.45 4.13 -0.40
N THR A 526 -14.77 4.19 -0.19
CA THR A 526 -15.50 5.43 0.11
C THR A 526 -16.16 5.31 1.48
N THR A 527 -16.03 6.32 2.34
CA THR A 527 -16.69 6.33 3.65
C THR A 527 -18.21 6.34 3.50
N ILE A 528 -18.92 5.60 4.34
CA ILE A 528 -20.39 5.57 4.35
C ILE A 528 -20.93 6.09 5.68
N ALA A 529 -20.65 5.39 6.77
CA ALA A 529 -21.21 5.71 8.08
C ALA A 529 -20.29 5.27 9.22
N ALA A 530 -20.50 5.84 10.40
CA ALA A 530 -19.90 5.39 11.65
C ALA A 530 -20.99 5.05 12.67
N ASP A 531 -20.79 3.99 13.46
CA ASP A 531 -21.69 3.58 14.54
C ASP A 531 -20.93 3.49 15.88
N PRO A 532 -21.27 4.32 16.88
CA PRO A 532 -22.23 5.42 16.79
C PRO A 532 -21.68 6.58 15.94
N GLU A 533 -22.55 7.37 15.30
CA GLU A 533 -22.12 8.56 14.53
C GLU A 533 -21.31 9.55 15.38
N THR A 534 -21.60 9.62 16.68
CA THR A 534 -20.86 10.46 17.66
C THR A 534 -19.46 9.94 18.00
N GLY A 535 -19.11 8.77 17.46
CA GLY A 535 -17.82 8.12 17.56
C GLY A 535 -16.74 8.79 16.72
N VAL A 536 -17.13 9.60 15.73
CA VAL A 536 -16.21 10.36 14.86
C VAL A 536 -16.45 11.86 14.99
N SER A 537 -15.44 12.67 14.67
CA SER A 537 -15.58 14.13 14.60
C SER A 537 -16.13 14.62 13.25
N GLY A 538 -15.99 13.78 12.22
CA GLY A 538 -16.44 14.00 10.85
C GLY A 538 -15.83 12.97 9.91
N GLN A 539 -16.12 13.09 8.61
CA GLN A 539 -15.52 12.27 7.56
C GLN A 539 -15.35 13.07 6.26
N ASP A 540 -14.41 12.66 5.41
CA ASP A 540 -14.36 13.01 3.98
C ASP A 540 -14.62 11.76 3.13
N ALA A 541 -14.31 11.77 1.83
CA ALA A 541 -14.59 10.62 0.96
C ALA A 541 -13.83 9.34 1.36
N THR A 542 -12.66 9.42 1.99
CA THR A 542 -11.78 8.26 2.25
C THR A 542 -11.39 8.10 3.72
N THR A 543 -11.74 9.05 4.57
CA THR A 543 -11.21 9.18 5.93
C THR A 543 -12.30 9.53 6.93
N PHE A 544 -12.33 8.82 8.06
CA PHE A 544 -13.04 9.24 9.27
C PHE A 544 -12.05 9.94 10.21
N TYR A 545 -12.42 11.09 10.77
CA TYR A 545 -11.52 11.91 11.57
C TYR A 545 -11.74 11.77 13.08
N SER A 546 -10.65 11.71 13.86
CA SER A 546 -10.67 11.61 15.33
C SER A 546 -11.65 10.55 15.84
N VAL A 547 -11.44 9.30 15.41
CA VAL A 547 -12.31 8.17 15.69
C VAL A 547 -12.05 7.64 17.10
N LYS A 548 -13.12 7.54 17.89
CA LYS A 548 -13.08 6.94 19.23
C LYS A 548 -13.00 5.43 19.14
N GLN A 549 -12.13 4.84 19.95
CA GLN A 549 -12.02 3.39 20.13
C GLN A 549 -13.39 2.74 20.35
N GLY A 550 -13.66 1.68 19.60
CA GLY A 550 -14.93 0.95 19.65
C GLY A 550 -16.06 1.52 18.80
N THR A 551 -15.79 2.52 17.97
CA THR A 551 -16.70 2.96 16.90
C THR A 551 -16.52 2.04 15.69
N ASP A 552 -17.61 1.50 15.16
CA ASP A 552 -17.54 0.76 13.90
C ASP A 552 -17.64 1.74 12.73
N VAL A 553 -16.86 1.53 11.68
CA VAL A 553 -16.83 2.39 10.49
C VAL A 553 -17.16 1.57 9.25
N THR A 554 -17.98 2.14 8.37
CA THR A 554 -18.48 1.48 7.18
C THR A 554 -17.89 2.15 5.94
N PHE A 555 -17.38 1.35 5.02
CA PHE A 555 -16.86 1.77 3.74
C PHE A 555 -17.50 0.97 2.61
N ASP A 556 -17.77 1.62 1.48
CA ASP A 556 -17.94 0.94 0.21
C ASP A 556 -16.55 0.66 -0.36
N VAL A 557 -16.19 -0.62 -0.46
CA VAL A 557 -14.89 -1.08 -0.94
C VAL A 557 -15.03 -1.56 -2.38
N HIS A 558 -14.17 -1.03 -3.24
CA HIS A 558 -14.16 -1.29 -4.67
C HIS A 558 -13.10 -2.32 -5.04
N PHE A 559 -13.49 -3.31 -5.83
CA PHE A 559 -12.65 -4.41 -6.29
C PHE A 559 -12.63 -4.46 -7.80
N TYR A 560 -11.44 -4.70 -8.37
CA TYR A 560 -11.27 -4.83 -9.81
C TYR A 560 -9.99 -5.62 -10.13
N ASN A 561 -9.99 -6.35 -11.24
CA ASN A 561 -8.83 -7.10 -11.71
C ASN A 561 -8.33 -6.54 -13.04
N ASP A 562 -7.23 -5.79 -13.00
CA ASP A 562 -6.53 -5.21 -14.16
C ASP A 562 -5.13 -5.79 -14.37
N PHE A 563 -4.74 -6.82 -13.61
CA PHE A 563 -3.35 -7.30 -13.57
C PHE A 563 -3.21 -8.83 -13.56
N CYS A 564 -4.20 -9.54 -13.05
CA CYS A 564 -4.16 -10.99 -12.89
C CYS A 564 -4.90 -11.67 -14.04
N ILE A 565 -4.17 -11.94 -15.12
CA ILE A 565 -4.65 -12.79 -16.22
C ILE A 565 -4.54 -14.26 -15.80
N ASN A 566 -5.58 -15.05 -16.08
CA ASN A 566 -5.63 -16.47 -15.77
C ASN A 566 -5.67 -17.34 -17.03
N ASN A 567 -4.55 -17.97 -17.36
CA ASN A 567 -4.42 -18.86 -18.52
C ASN A 567 -4.38 -20.35 -18.13
N SER A 568 -4.88 -20.70 -16.94
CA SER A 568 -4.65 -22.04 -16.37
C SER A 568 -5.69 -23.10 -16.75
N GLY A 569 -6.75 -22.72 -17.48
CA GLY A 569 -7.87 -23.62 -17.80
C GLY A 569 -8.75 -23.96 -16.58
N ASN A 570 -8.56 -23.27 -15.45
CA ASN A 570 -9.34 -23.36 -14.22
C ASN A 570 -9.31 -22.00 -13.52
N TYR A 571 -10.19 -21.76 -12.53
CA TYR A 571 -10.14 -20.56 -11.71
C TYR A 571 -8.88 -20.51 -10.83
N LEU A 572 -8.45 -19.30 -10.47
CA LEU A 572 -7.43 -19.05 -9.45
C LEU A 572 -8.09 -18.48 -8.20
N LYS A 573 -7.55 -18.81 -7.03
CA LYS A 573 -8.04 -18.32 -5.74
C LYS A 573 -6.93 -17.60 -4.99
N PHE A 574 -7.26 -16.44 -4.44
CA PHE A 574 -6.37 -15.61 -3.65
C PHE A 574 -7.03 -15.16 -2.36
N GLU A 575 -6.23 -14.94 -1.33
CA GLU A 575 -6.66 -14.31 -0.09
C GLU A 575 -6.15 -12.87 -0.03
N ALA A 576 -7.07 -11.92 -0.06
CA ALA A 576 -6.79 -10.51 0.18
C ALA A 576 -7.50 -10.05 1.45
N HIS A 577 -7.00 -8.99 2.07
CA HIS A 577 -7.66 -8.34 3.18
C HIS A 577 -7.91 -6.88 2.84
N ALA A 578 -9.16 -6.43 2.97
CA ALA A 578 -9.46 -5.02 3.12
C ALA A 578 -9.20 -4.67 4.59
N THR A 579 -8.36 -3.67 4.85
CA THR A 579 -7.95 -3.28 6.21
C THR A 579 -8.44 -1.88 6.54
N VAL A 580 -8.61 -1.61 7.84
CA VAL A 580 -8.73 -0.24 8.35
C VAL A 580 -7.50 0.11 9.17
N LEU A 581 -7.01 1.34 8.94
CA LEU A 581 -5.77 1.85 9.48
C LEU A 581 -6.04 3.11 10.29
N GLY A 582 -5.57 3.17 11.55
CA GLY A 582 -5.63 4.35 12.41
C GLY A 582 -4.31 5.10 12.37
N ASN A 583 -4.27 6.29 11.74
CA ASN A 583 -3.03 7.02 11.46
C ASN A 583 -1.96 6.10 10.83
N GLY A 584 -2.36 5.24 9.88
CA GLY A 584 -1.50 4.27 9.21
C GLY A 584 -1.24 2.94 9.96
N SER A 585 -1.65 2.81 11.23
CA SER A 585 -1.50 1.58 12.02
C SER A 585 -2.64 0.59 11.77
N TYR A 586 -2.36 -0.71 11.63
CA TYR A 586 -3.40 -1.74 11.53
C TYR A 586 -4.35 -1.73 12.73
N LEU A 587 -5.66 -1.74 12.46
CA LEU A 587 -6.70 -1.91 13.49
C LEU A 587 -7.42 -3.24 13.33
N SER A 588 -8.05 -3.45 12.17
CA SER A 588 -8.79 -4.67 11.83
C SER A 588 -8.83 -4.90 10.31
N SER A 589 -9.39 -6.04 9.89
CA SER A 589 -9.58 -6.37 8.49
C SER A 589 -10.74 -7.32 8.23
N HIS A 590 -11.23 -7.31 6.99
CA HIS A 590 -12.10 -8.36 6.44
C HIS A 590 -11.29 -9.22 5.49
N LEU A 591 -11.39 -10.55 5.65
CA LEU A 591 -10.82 -11.50 4.69
C LEU A 591 -11.73 -11.54 3.46
N ILE A 592 -11.10 -11.40 2.30
CA ILE A 592 -11.74 -11.40 0.99
C ILE A 592 -11.12 -12.54 0.21
N HIS A 593 -11.93 -13.53 -0.14
CA HIS A 593 -11.49 -14.53 -1.09
C HIS A 593 -11.76 -14.04 -2.51
N VAL A 594 -10.71 -13.85 -3.28
CA VAL A 594 -10.80 -13.42 -4.67
C VAL A 594 -10.73 -14.65 -5.57
N ILE A 595 -11.75 -14.83 -6.38
CA ILE A 595 -11.78 -15.84 -7.44
C ILE A 595 -11.51 -15.12 -8.75
N VAL A 596 -10.50 -15.57 -9.48
CA VAL A 596 -10.22 -15.09 -10.84
C VAL A 596 -10.62 -16.20 -11.80
N PRO A 597 -11.71 -16.02 -12.58
CA PRO A 597 -12.14 -16.90 -13.66
C PRO A 597 -11.03 -17.24 -14.64
N GLU A 598 -11.23 -18.27 -15.47
CA GLU A 598 -10.30 -18.50 -16.58
C GLU A 598 -10.51 -17.49 -17.71
N GLY A 599 -9.46 -17.29 -18.52
CA GLY A 599 -9.54 -16.46 -19.71
C GLY A 599 -9.13 -15.00 -19.48
N SER A 600 -8.99 -14.29 -20.59
CA SER A 600 -9.16 -12.84 -20.64
C SER A 600 -10.65 -12.57 -20.88
N THR A 601 -11.20 -11.44 -20.41
CA THR A 601 -12.61 -11.04 -20.65
C THR A 601 -12.90 -10.65 -22.10
N LYS A 602 -12.34 -11.41 -23.04
CA LYS A 602 -12.56 -11.39 -24.48
C LYS A 602 -12.27 -12.80 -24.99
#